data_AF-A0A367IYD9-F1
#
_entry.id   AF-A0A367IYD9-F1
#
_cell.length_a   1.000
_cell.length_b   1.000
_cell.length_c   1.000
_cell.angle_alpha   90.00
_cell.angle_beta   90.00
_cell.angle_gamma   90.00
#
_symmetry.space_group_name_H-M   'P 1'
#
loop_
_entity.id
_entity.type
_entity.pdbx_description
1 polymer ?
#
loop_
_entity_poly.entity_id
_entity_poly.type
_entity_poly.pdbx_seq_one_letter_code
_entity_poly.pdbx_strand_id
1 'polypeptide(L)'
;MVKCLPAETSSSSNNQVRPNAIVCEIDQLSWGKSLGFGEVKLAETTPNLDELGNDLLRLATLSKNALSNSGLHAAMSFQIHDYRMKIYMSKLFPGTGITAMLEVLSLELPRSVHQLDAFTTRRSFDDLVHLYDMF
;
A
#
# COMPACT_ATOMS: atom_id res chain seq x y z
N MET A 1 -1.51 19.15 -13.76
CA MET A 1 -1.04 18.23 -12.69
C MET A 1 -2.24 17.87 -11.84
N VAL A 2 -2.93 16.77 -12.17
CA VAL A 2 -4.12 16.33 -11.42
C VAL A 2 -3.62 15.55 -10.20
N LYS A 3 -3.98 15.99 -9.00
CA LYS A 3 -3.64 15.31 -7.75
C LYS A 3 -4.44 14.02 -7.67
N CYS A 4 -3.82 12.89 -7.31
CA CYS A 4 -4.55 11.82 -6.63
C CYS A 4 -5.17 12.46 -5.39
N LEU A 5 -6.47 12.78 -5.47
CA LEU A 5 -7.14 13.51 -4.40
C LEU A 5 -7.09 12.61 -3.16
N PRO A 6 -6.57 13.08 -2.02
CA PRO A 6 -6.87 12.40 -0.76
C PRO A 6 -8.39 12.37 -0.66
N ALA A 7 -8.96 11.24 -0.24
CA ALA A 7 -10.39 11.14 0.00
C ALA A 7 -10.81 12.35 0.86
N GLU A 8 -11.57 13.28 0.27
CA GLU A 8 -12.04 14.45 0.99
C GLU A 8 -13.04 14.00 2.04
N THR A 9 -12.71 14.21 3.31
CA THR A 9 -13.70 14.28 4.38
C THR A 9 -13.46 15.56 5.17
N SER A 10 -14.43 16.47 5.03
CA SER A 10 -14.78 17.65 5.84
C SER A 10 -13.88 18.03 7.02
N SER A 11 -13.51 19.31 7.03
CA SER A 11 -12.83 20.08 8.07
C SER A 11 -13.30 19.80 9.51
N SER A 12 -12.41 19.25 10.34
CA SER A 12 -12.29 19.59 11.77
C SER A 12 -10.94 19.07 12.30
N SER A 13 -10.21 19.94 13.00
CA SER A 13 -8.92 19.71 13.65
C SER A 13 -8.73 18.31 14.24
N ASN A 14 -7.82 17.50 13.69
CA ASN A 14 -7.15 16.39 14.38
C ASN A 14 -5.97 15.89 13.52
N ASN A 15 -4.85 15.55 14.17
CA ASN A 15 -3.61 15.02 13.57
C ASN A 15 -3.85 14.14 12.35
N GLN A 16 -3.74 14.72 11.15
CA GLN A 16 -4.06 14.03 9.92
C GLN A 16 -2.92 13.05 9.60
N VAL A 17 -3.21 11.76 9.73
CA VAL A 17 -2.26 10.69 9.46
C VAL A 17 -1.95 10.66 7.97
N ARG A 18 -0.75 11.13 7.57
CA ARG A 18 -0.33 11.20 6.17
C ARG A 18 0.65 10.05 5.87
N PRO A 19 0.39 9.20 4.86
CA PRO A 19 1.33 8.16 4.47
C PRO A 19 2.50 8.76 3.66
N ASN A 20 3.60 8.01 3.55
CA ASN A 20 4.73 8.41 2.69
C ASN A 20 4.36 8.36 1.20
N ALA A 21 3.43 7.48 0.82
CA ALA A 21 2.95 7.34 -0.55
C ALA A 21 1.45 7.02 -0.62
N ILE A 22 0.84 7.32 -1.77
CA ILE A 22 -0.53 6.96 -2.12
C ILE A 22 -0.47 6.14 -3.40
N VAL A 23 -1.18 5.01 -3.42
CA VAL A 23 -1.39 4.19 -4.63
C VAL A 23 -2.68 4.67 -5.28
N CYS A 24 -2.63 5.01 -6.56
CA CYS A 24 -3.80 5.40 -7.33
C CYS A 24 -3.82 4.68 -8.68
N GLU A 25 -5.03 4.49 -9.19
CA GLU A 25 -5.25 4.02 -10.55
C GLU A 25 -4.77 5.07 -11.56
N ILE A 26 -4.16 4.63 -12.65
CA ILE A 26 -3.83 5.48 -13.80
C ILE A 26 -4.61 4.94 -14.99
N ASP A 27 -5.53 5.75 -15.51
CA ASP A 27 -6.23 5.48 -16.76
C ASP A 27 -5.70 6.43 -17.84
N GLN A 28 -4.76 5.90 -18.63
CA GLN A 28 -4.02 6.61 -19.68
C GLN A 28 -3.34 7.90 -19.17
N LEU A 29 -3.95 9.06 -19.42
CA LEU A 29 -3.45 10.38 -19.04
C LEU A 29 -4.15 10.94 -17.78
N SER A 30 -5.10 10.20 -17.23
CA SER A 30 -5.89 10.60 -16.08
C SER A 30 -5.55 9.76 -14.85
N TRP A 31 -5.53 10.42 -13.69
CA TRP A 31 -5.42 9.75 -12.41
C TRP A 31 -6.82 9.36 -11.95
N GLY A 32 -7.01 8.07 -11.69
CA GLY A 32 -8.24 7.50 -11.15
C GLY A 32 -8.29 7.58 -9.62
N LYS A 33 -9.08 6.68 -9.03
CA LYS A 33 -9.28 6.64 -7.59
C LYS A 33 -8.02 6.22 -6.83
N SER A 34 -7.88 6.70 -5.60
CA SER A 34 -6.89 6.16 -4.65
C SER A 34 -7.25 4.72 -4.32
N LEU A 35 -6.31 3.80 -4.51
CA LEU A 35 -6.46 2.38 -4.26
C LEU A 35 -5.71 1.93 -3.00
N GLY A 36 -4.84 2.79 -2.43
CA GLY A 36 -3.97 2.34 -1.36
C GLY A 36 -2.96 3.35 -0.84
N PHE A 37 -2.08 2.88 0.04
CA PHE A 37 -1.13 3.69 0.78
C PHE A 37 0.24 3.01 0.90
N GLY A 38 1.30 3.78 1.09
CA GLY A 38 2.65 3.26 1.22
C GLY A 38 3.45 3.90 2.33
N GLU A 39 4.24 3.10 3.02
CA GLU A 39 5.28 3.54 3.96
C GLU A 39 6.66 3.11 3.47
N VAL A 40 7.65 3.98 3.71
CA VAL A 40 9.02 3.75 3.24
C VAL A 40 9.99 4.16 4.35
N LYS A 41 10.89 3.26 4.72
CA LYS A 41 12.00 3.50 5.64
C LYS A 41 13.31 3.00 5.05
N LEU A 42 14.37 3.76 5.30
CA LEU A 42 15.74 3.36 4.96
C LEU A 42 16.21 2.24 5.88
N ALA A 43 17.16 1.44 5.41
CA ALA A 43 17.85 0.47 6.26
C ALA A 43 18.64 1.18 7.37
N GLU A 44 18.41 0.77 8.60
CA GLU A 44 19.26 1.09 9.75
C GLU A 44 20.05 -0.15 10.17
N THR A 45 21.21 0.06 10.82
CA THR A 45 22.11 -1.01 11.28
C THR A 45 21.40 -2.03 12.18
N THR A 46 20.39 -1.55 12.93
CA THR A 46 19.45 -2.36 13.70
C THR A 46 18.04 -1.83 13.41
N PRO A 47 17.15 -2.62 12.79
CA PRO A 47 15.82 -2.13 12.44
C PRO A 47 15.00 -1.84 13.71
N ASN A 48 14.44 -0.64 13.79
CA ASN A 48 13.49 -0.28 14.83
C ASN A 48 12.13 -0.94 14.54
N LEU A 49 11.90 -2.12 15.14
CA LEU A 49 10.68 -2.89 14.94
C LEU A 49 9.42 -2.15 15.43
N ASP A 50 9.54 -1.30 16.44
CA ASP A 50 8.42 -0.51 16.96
C ASP A 50 7.98 0.51 15.91
N GLU A 51 8.92 1.14 15.22
CA GLU A 51 8.62 2.05 14.12
C GLU A 51 8.01 1.34 12.91
N LEU A 52 8.53 0.17 12.54
CA LEU A 52 7.95 -0.64 11.46
C LEU A 52 6.52 -1.11 11.79
N GLY A 53 6.28 -1.47 13.06
CA GLY A 53 4.94 -1.83 13.55
C GLY A 53 3.98 -0.64 13.54
N ASN A 54 4.44 0.55 13.93
CA ASN A 54 3.65 1.77 13.88
C ASN A 54 3.28 2.17 12.46
N ASP A 55 4.21 2.00 11.50
CA ASP A 55 3.93 2.20 10.08
C ASP A 55 2.88 1.22 9.57
N LEU A 56 2.96 -0.06 9.95
CA LEU A 56 1.96 -1.05 9.56
C LEU A 56 0.57 -0.74 10.16
N LEU A 57 0.51 -0.32 11.43
CA LEU A 57 -0.74 0.10 12.08
C LEU A 57 -1.36 1.32 11.39
N ARG A 58 -0.51 2.27 10.97
CA ARG A 58 -0.91 3.45 10.19
C ARG A 58 -1.49 3.05 8.84
N LEU A 59 -0.83 2.14 8.10
CA LEU A 59 -1.36 1.58 6.84
C LEU A 59 -2.70 0.88 7.05
N ALA A 60 -2.83 0.05 8.08
CA ALA A 60 -4.07 -0.63 8.42
C ALA A 60 -5.22 0.35 8.71
N THR A 61 -4.93 1.42 9.45
CA THR A 61 -5.91 2.46 9.79
C THR A 61 -6.36 3.22 8.54
N LEU A 62 -5.41 3.64 7.69
CA LEU A 62 -5.71 4.33 6.45
C LEU A 62 -6.55 3.47 5.50
N SER A 63 -6.16 2.20 5.32
CA SER A 63 -6.87 1.24 4.47
C SER A 63 -8.29 0.96 4.97
N LYS A 64 -8.48 0.76 6.28
CA LYS A 64 -9.82 0.61 6.87
C LYS A 64 -10.70 1.83 6.62
N ASN A 65 -10.16 3.03 6.81
CA ASN A 65 -10.89 4.27 6.59
C ASN A 65 -11.26 4.45 5.12
N ALA A 66 -10.33 4.14 4.19
CA ALA A 66 -10.60 4.18 2.76
C ALA A 66 -11.73 3.20 2.39
N LEU A 67 -11.65 1.94 2.81
CA LEU A 67 -12.69 0.93 2.55
C LEU A 67 -14.07 1.36 3.07
N SER A 68 -14.11 2.03 4.21
CA SER A 68 -15.37 2.47 4.84
C SER A 68 -15.99 3.68 4.14
N ASN A 69 -15.16 4.59 3.60
CA ASN A 69 -15.62 5.90 3.14
C ASN A 69 -15.67 6.06 1.61
N SER A 70 -14.94 5.24 0.86
CA SER A 70 -14.72 5.47 -0.59
C SER A 70 -15.36 4.41 -1.50
N GLY A 71 -16.12 3.46 -0.94
CA GLY A 71 -16.79 2.40 -1.71
C GLY A 71 -15.81 1.41 -2.37
N LEU A 72 -14.55 1.38 -1.95
CA LEU A 72 -13.55 0.43 -2.42
C LEU A 72 -13.89 -0.98 -1.94
N HIS A 73 -13.79 -1.98 -2.83
CA HIS A 73 -13.90 -3.40 -2.46
C HIS A 73 -12.65 -3.92 -1.76
N ALA A 74 -11.49 -3.39 -2.14
CA ALA A 74 -10.19 -3.72 -1.55
C ALA A 74 -9.30 -2.48 -1.52
N ALA A 75 -8.37 -2.45 -0.57
CA ALA A 75 -7.32 -1.44 -0.49
C ALA A 75 -5.96 -2.13 -0.44
N MET A 76 -5.02 -1.66 -1.27
CA MET A 76 -3.64 -2.12 -1.26
C MET A 76 -2.81 -1.27 -0.30
N SER A 77 -1.87 -1.88 0.40
CA SER A 77 -0.85 -1.15 1.13
C SER A 77 0.50 -1.73 0.87
N PHE A 78 1.55 -0.93 0.91
CA PHE A 78 2.91 -1.45 0.85
C PHE A 78 3.79 -0.83 1.91
N GLN A 79 4.75 -1.62 2.39
CA GLN A 79 5.80 -1.17 3.29
C GLN A 79 7.15 -1.54 2.68
N ILE A 80 7.99 -0.53 2.47
CA ILE A 80 9.37 -0.73 2.02
C ILE A 80 10.30 -0.48 3.19
N HIS A 81 11.15 -1.46 3.47
CA HIS A 81 12.24 -1.35 4.42
C HIS A 81 13.49 -1.95 3.78
N ASP A 82 14.53 -1.13 3.60
CA ASP A 82 15.70 -1.48 2.78
C ASP A 82 15.28 -1.82 1.33
N TYR A 83 15.77 -2.93 0.79
CA TYR A 83 15.38 -3.45 -0.51
C TYR A 83 14.22 -4.45 -0.41
N ARG A 84 13.47 -4.48 0.69
CA ARG A 84 12.33 -5.37 0.86
C ARG A 84 11.03 -4.60 0.77
N MET A 85 10.17 -4.98 -0.16
CA MET A 85 8.82 -4.46 -0.29
C MET A 85 7.83 -5.54 0.12
N LYS A 86 7.03 -5.25 1.14
CA LYS A 86 5.88 -6.06 1.52
C LYS A 86 4.61 -5.39 1.03
N ILE A 87 3.72 -6.17 0.43
CA ILE A 87 2.42 -5.72 -0.06
C ILE A 87 1.34 -6.42 0.74
N TYR A 88 0.37 -5.63 1.17
CA TYR A 88 -0.77 -6.04 1.96
C TYR A 88 -2.06 -5.74 1.21
N MET A 89 -3.03 -6.64 1.29
CA MET A 89 -4.40 -6.40 0.81
C MET A 89 -5.36 -6.34 1.97
N SER A 90 -6.18 -5.29 1.97
CA SER A 90 -7.22 -5.08 2.96
C SER A 90 -8.60 -5.24 2.34
N LYS A 91 -9.48 -5.99 3.01
CA LYS A 91 -10.88 -6.17 2.60
C LYS A 91 -11.81 -6.01 3.81
N LEU A 92 -12.93 -5.35 3.58
CA LEU A 92 -14.02 -5.22 4.55
C LEU A 92 -14.92 -6.45 4.45
N PHE A 93 -15.16 -7.15 5.55
CA PHE A 93 -16.12 -8.25 5.59
C PHE A 93 -17.55 -7.68 5.64
N PRO A 94 -18.38 -7.91 4.60
CA PRO A 94 -19.70 -7.31 4.50
C PRO A 94 -20.56 -7.58 5.75
N GLY A 95 -21.23 -6.53 6.24
CA GLY A 95 -22.13 -6.63 7.39
C GLY A 95 -21.47 -6.74 8.77
N THR A 96 -20.13 -6.82 8.87
CA THR A 96 -19.43 -6.98 10.16
C THR A 96 -18.73 -5.72 10.65
N GLY A 97 -18.38 -4.80 9.75
CA GLY A 97 -17.49 -3.66 10.07
C GLY A 97 -16.03 -4.06 10.33
N ILE A 98 -15.69 -5.34 10.18
CA ILE A 98 -14.34 -5.88 10.40
C ILE A 98 -13.56 -5.81 9.09
N THR A 99 -12.35 -5.26 9.14
CA THR A 99 -11.40 -5.26 8.03
C THR A 99 -10.29 -6.25 8.33
N ALA A 100 -10.01 -7.18 7.42
CA ALA A 100 -8.77 -7.95 7.44
C ALA A 100 -7.74 -7.30 6.53
N MET A 101 -6.50 -7.26 7.00
CA MET A 101 -5.32 -6.92 6.22
C MET A 101 -4.38 -8.14 6.22
N LEU A 102 -4.02 -8.64 5.05
CA LEU A 102 -3.09 -9.77 4.91
C LEU A 102 -1.87 -9.36 4.08
N GLU A 103 -0.68 -9.82 4.48
CA GLU A 103 0.50 -9.79 3.62
C GLU A 103 0.27 -10.78 2.48
N VAL A 104 0.32 -10.30 1.24
CA VAL A 104 0.02 -11.11 0.04
C VAL A 104 1.24 -11.31 -0.84
N LEU A 105 2.22 -10.42 -0.73
CA LEU A 105 3.43 -10.49 -1.54
C LEU A 105 4.60 -9.85 -0.78
N SER A 106 5.76 -10.48 -0.87
CA SER A 106 7.02 -9.98 -0.35
C SER A 106 8.07 -10.06 -1.45
N LEU A 107 8.64 -8.92 -1.81
CA LEU A 107 9.58 -8.75 -2.92
C LEU A 107 10.92 -8.23 -2.40
N GLU A 108 12.00 -8.77 -2.97
CA GLU A 108 13.34 -8.19 -2.85
C GLU A 108 13.58 -7.31 -4.08
N LEU A 109 13.59 -6.00 -3.89
CA LEU A 109 13.87 -5.00 -4.91
C LEU A 109 15.35 -5.08 -5.32
N PRO A 110 15.66 -4.88 -6.63
CA PRO A 110 17.04 -4.89 -7.10
C PRO A 110 17.80 -3.70 -6.51
N ARG A 111 19.03 -3.95 -6.01
CA ARG A 111 19.89 -2.90 -5.44
C ARG A 111 20.56 -2.04 -6.50
N SER A 112 20.57 -2.53 -7.73
CA SER A 112 21.13 -1.85 -8.90
C SER A 112 20.48 -2.37 -10.18
N VAL A 113 20.66 -1.64 -11.28
CA VAL A 113 20.16 -2.04 -12.60
C VAL A 113 20.69 -3.41 -13.05
N HIS A 114 21.90 -3.79 -12.61
CA HIS A 114 22.50 -5.09 -12.94
C HIS A 114 21.81 -6.31 -12.32
N GLN A 115 20.85 -6.10 -11.42
CA GLN A 115 20.07 -7.17 -10.78
C GLN A 115 18.63 -7.22 -11.31
N LEU A 116 18.29 -6.40 -12.30
CA LEU A 116 16.92 -6.28 -12.81
C LEU A 116 16.46 -7.55 -13.54
N ASP A 117 17.38 -8.27 -14.18
CA ASP A 117 17.14 -9.56 -14.82
C ASP A 117 16.70 -10.62 -13.80
N ALA A 118 17.35 -10.66 -12.64
CA ALA A 118 16.98 -11.53 -11.54
C ALA A 118 15.67 -11.14 -10.86
N PHE A 119 15.25 -9.86 -10.99
CA PHE A 119 13.97 -9.38 -10.47
C PHE A 119 12.80 -9.64 -11.43
N THR A 120 13.02 -9.48 -12.74
CA THR A 120 12.00 -9.58 -13.81
C THR A 120 11.76 -11.03 -14.25
N THR A 121 11.61 -11.93 -13.29
CA THR A 121 11.32 -13.34 -13.57
C THR A 121 9.84 -13.56 -13.83
N ARG A 122 9.52 -14.64 -14.54
CA ARG A 122 8.12 -15.08 -14.73
C ARG A 122 7.37 -15.21 -13.41
N ARG A 123 8.02 -15.71 -12.36
CA ARG A 123 7.43 -15.82 -11.01
C ARG A 123 7.00 -14.46 -10.49
N SER A 124 7.87 -13.45 -10.57
CA SER A 124 7.55 -12.10 -10.12
C SER A 124 6.35 -11.52 -10.87
N PHE A 125 6.24 -11.79 -12.17
CA PHE A 125 5.07 -11.37 -12.95
C PHE A 125 3.80 -12.13 -12.57
N ASP A 126 3.87 -13.44 -12.38
CA ASP A 126 2.73 -14.26 -11.95
C ASP A 126 2.21 -13.79 -10.57
N ASP A 127 3.11 -13.47 -9.63
CA ASP A 127 2.76 -12.91 -8.32
C ASP A 127 2.05 -11.54 -8.43
N LEU A 128 2.51 -10.67 -9.35
CA LEU A 128 1.88 -9.38 -9.61
C LEU A 128 0.51 -9.51 -10.30
N VAL A 129 0.33 -10.50 -11.16
CA VAL A 129 -0.98 -10.83 -11.76
C VAL A 129 -1.95 -11.29 -10.68
N HIS A 130 -1.52 -12.20 -9.80
CA HIS A 130 -2.34 -12.64 -8.67
C HIS A 130 -2.73 -11.49 -7.75
N LEU A 131 -1.81 -10.54 -7.51
CA LEU A 131 -2.11 -9.33 -6.74
C LEU A 131 -3.21 -8.47 -7.41
N TYR A 132 -3.18 -8.33 -8.73
CA TYR A 132 -4.19 -7.60 -9.48
C TYR A 132 -5.57 -8.26 -9.37
N ASP A 133 -5.64 -9.60 -9.46
CA ASP A 133 -6.89 -10.36 -9.33
C ASP A 133 -7.54 -10.28 -7.93
N MET A 134 -6.83 -9.71 -6.94
CA MET A 134 -7.37 -9.50 -5.60
C MET A 134 -8.22 -8.22 -5.46
N PHE A 135 -8.21 -7.31 -6.44
CA PHE A 135 -9.08 -6.13 -6.48
C PHE A 135 -10.50 -6.47 -6.92
#